data_AF-A0A0C9SMF9-F1
#
_entry.id   AF-A0A0C9SMF9-F1
#
_cell.length_a   1.000
_cell.length_b   1.000
_cell.length_c   1.000
_cell.angle_alpha   90.00
_cell.angle_beta   90.00
_cell.angle_gamma   90.00
#
_symmetry.space_group_name_H-M   'P 1'
#
loop_
_entity.id
_entity.type
_entity.pdbx_description
1 polymer ?
#
loop_
_entity_poly.entity_id
_entity_poly.type
_entity_poly.pdbx_seq_one_letter_code
_entity_poly.pdbx_strand_id
1 'polypeptide(L)'
;ANLNQKREIERQLKDIRRRAAERKAEAEKAAIALKKKQEEEAEKKRKELEVQQKLQHMGLCPMGYKWVRQGDGYRCTGGSHFISHGNLAQ
;
A
#
# COMPACT_ATOMS: atom_id res chain seq x y z
N ALA A 1 41.13 29.33 -29.48
CA ALA A 1 39.66 29.21 -29.68
C ALA A 1 39.15 27.77 -29.44
N ASN A 2 39.66 26.77 -30.19
CA ASN A 2 39.13 25.40 -30.18
C ASN A 2 39.18 24.65 -28.82
N LEU A 3 40.24 24.88 -28.02
CA LEU A 3 40.42 24.21 -26.72
C LEU A 3 39.40 24.67 -25.65
N ASN A 4 39.01 25.96 -25.69
CA ASN A 4 38.01 26.51 -24.77
C ASN A 4 36.60 26.02 -25.11
N GLN A 5 36.25 25.96 -26.40
CA GLN A 5 35.00 25.34 -26.85
C GLN A 5 34.90 23.87 -26.45
N LYS A 6 35.99 23.09 -26.61
CA LYS A 6 36.03 21.69 -26.18
C LYS A 6 35.78 21.54 -24.67
N ARG A 7 36.45 22.36 -23.85
CA ARG A 7 36.25 22.38 -22.39
C ARG A 7 34.84 22.76 -21.97
N GLU A 8 34.22 23.70 -22.68
CA GLU A 8 32.84 24.13 -22.42
C GLU A 8 31.83 23.01 -22.75
N ILE A 9 32.00 22.35 -23.90
CA ILE A 9 31.19 21.19 -24.29
C ILE A 9 31.34 20.05 -23.28
N GLU A 10 32.56 19.77 -22.82
CA GLU A 10 32.80 18.76 -21.79
C GLU A 10 32.10 19.09 -20.45
N ARG A 11 32.09 20.36 -20.04
CA ARG A 11 31.34 20.82 -18.86
C ARG A 11 29.84 20.66 -19.04
N GLN A 12 29.31 21.05 -20.19
CA GLN A 12 27.88 20.90 -20.52
C GLN A 12 27.46 19.43 -20.52
N LEU A 13 28.24 18.54 -21.14
CA LEU A 13 27.95 17.11 -21.16
C LEU A 13 27.98 16.49 -19.75
N LYS A 14 28.93 16.90 -18.90
CA LYS A 14 28.96 16.46 -17.50
C LYS A 14 27.74 16.94 -16.72
N ASP A 15 27.33 18.20 -16.91
CA ASP A 15 26.14 18.75 -16.24
C ASP A 15 24.85 18.07 -16.71
N ILE A 16 24.70 17.82 -18.02
CA ILE A 16 23.57 17.07 -18.59
C ILE A 16 23.52 15.66 -18.02
N ARG A 17 24.65 14.96 -17.96
CA ARG A 17 24.74 13.60 -17.38
C ARG A 17 24.38 13.60 -15.91
N ARG A 18 24.85 14.59 -15.14
CA ARG A 18 24.51 14.74 -13.72
C ARG A 18 23.00 14.93 -13.54
N ARG A 19 22.40 15.89 -14.23
CA ARG A 19 20.94 16.14 -14.18
C ARG A 19 20.11 14.95 -14.65
N ALA A 20 20.60 14.19 -15.62
CA ALA A 20 19.93 12.97 -16.07
C ALA A 20 19.99 11.87 -15.01
N ALA A 21 21.14 11.69 -14.36
CA ALA A 21 21.30 10.74 -13.26
C ALA A 21 20.45 11.11 -12.05
N GLU A 22 20.41 12.40 -11.67
CA GLU A 22 19.58 12.91 -10.58
C GLU A 22 18.09 12.66 -10.83
N ARG A 23 17.60 13.00 -12.04
CA ARG A 23 16.20 12.74 -12.42
C ARG A 23 15.87 11.25 -12.44
N LYS A 24 16.80 10.41 -12.91
CA LYS A 24 16.59 8.95 -12.89
C LYS A 24 16.52 8.42 -11.46
N ALA A 25 17.41 8.88 -10.57
CA ALA A 25 17.42 8.48 -9.17
C ALA A 25 16.16 8.94 -8.43
N GLU A 26 15.66 10.15 -8.71
CA GLU A 26 14.40 10.63 -8.14
C GLU A 26 13.20 9.83 -8.65
N ALA A 27 13.13 9.57 -9.96
CA ALA A 27 12.08 8.74 -10.54
C ALA A 27 12.08 7.31 -9.97
N GLU A 28 13.26 6.72 -9.77
CA GLU A 28 13.38 5.39 -9.16
C GLU A 28 12.90 5.39 -7.70
N LYS A 29 13.29 6.39 -6.90
CA LYS A 29 12.80 6.55 -5.52
C LYS A 29 11.29 6.72 -5.48
N ALA A 30 10.73 7.54 -6.36
CA ALA A 30 9.28 7.73 -6.46
C ALA A 30 8.56 6.44 -6.86
N ALA A 31 9.11 5.68 -7.81
CA ALA A 31 8.55 4.40 -8.23
C ALA A 31 8.56 3.36 -7.10
N ILE A 32 9.65 3.27 -6.33
CA ILE A 32 9.74 2.38 -5.16
C ILE A 32 8.70 2.78 -4.10
N ALA A 33 8.60 4.08 -3.79
CA ALA A 33 7.63 4.57 -2.81
C ALA A 33 6.18 4.32 -3.25
N LEU A 34 5.87 4.51 -4.54
CA LEU A 34 4.55 4.23 -5.09
C LEU A 34 4.22 2.74 -5.03
N LYS A 35 5.17 1.88 -5.43
CA LYS A 35 4.99 0.43 -5.40
C LYS A 35 4.71 -0.06 -3.97
N LYS A 36 5.50 0.40 -2.99
CA LYS A 36 5.29 0.07 -1.58
C LYS A 36 3.89 0.48 -1.09
N LYS A 37 3.45 1.69 -1.41
CA LYS A 37 2.08 2.15 -1.07
C LYS A 37 1.01 1.27 -1.70
N GLN A 38 1.17 0.90 -2.98
CA GLN A 38 0.23 0.03 -3.67
C GLN A 38 0.17 -1.38 -3.05
N GLU A 39 1.32 -1.94 -2.66
CA GLU A 39 1.40 -3.23 -1.97
C GLU A 39 0.70 -3.19 -0.60
N GLU A 40 0.92 -2.13 0.18
CA GLU A 40 0.24 -1.92 1.47
C GLU A 40 -1.28 -1.76 1.31
N GLU A 41 -1.73 -1.01 0.30
CA GLU A 41 -3.17 -0.85 0.03
C GLU A 41 -3.81 -2.14 -0.50
N ALA A 42 -3.11 -2.87 -1.37
CA ALA A 42 -3.58 -4.15 -1.90
C ALA A 42 -3.72 -5.19 -0.78
N GLU A 43 -2.75 -5.25 0.15
CA GLU A 43 -2.83 -6.13 1.31
C GLU A 43 -4.01 -5.77 2.22
N LYS A 44 -4.21 -4.47 2.51
CA LYS A 44 -5.36 -4.01 3.29
C LYS A 44 -6.68 -4.40 2.64
N LYS A 45 -6.85 -4.14 1.33
CA LYS A 45 -8.04 -4.51 0.59
C LYS A 45 -8.28 -6.02 0.58
N ARG A 46 -7.24 -6.83 0.43
CA ARG A 46 -7.35 -8.30 0.48
C ARG A 46 -7.87 -8.76 1.84
N LYS A 47 -7.27 -8.27 2.92
CA LYS A 47 -7.70 -8.57 4.30
C LYS A 47 -9.15 -8.15 4.56
N GLU A 48 -9.56 -6.99 4.07
CA GLU A 48 -10.95 -6.52 4.21
C GLU A 48 -11.94 -7.39 3.44
N LEU A 49 -11.59 -7.80 2.21
CA LEU A 49 -12.41 -8.71 1.41
C LEU A 49 -12.54 -10.09 2.06
N GLU A 50 -11.44 -10.65 2.58
CA GLU A 50 -11.45 -11.94 3.29
C GLU A 50 -12.34 -11.88 4.53
N VAL A 51 -12.24 -10.81 5.32
CA VAL A 51 -13.09 -10.56 6.48
C VAL A 51 -14.56 -10.48 6.06
N GLN A 52 -14.87 -9.71 5.00
CA GLN A 52 -16.25 -9.56 4.52
C GLN A 52 -16.81 -10.89 4.00
N GLN A 53 -16.03 -11.65 3.24
CA GLN A 53 -16.42 -12.97 2.75
C GLN A 53 -16.69 -13.93 3.90
N LYS A 54 -15.82 -13.99 4.92
CA LYS A 54 -16.06 -14.85 6.08
C LYS A 54 -17.28 -14.45 6.89
N LEU A 55 -17.54 -13.15 7.04
CA LEU A 55 -18.76 -12.67 7.69
C LEU A 55 -20.01 -13.05 6.89
N GLN A 56 -19.95 -12.99 5.57
CA GLN A 56 -21.05 -13.47 4.71
C GLN A 56 -21.26 -14.99 4.87
N HIS A 57 -20.19 -15.78 4.88
CA HIS A 57 -20.28 -17.23 5.07
C HIS A 57 -20.79 -17.62 6.46
N MET A 58 -20.33 -16.93 7.51
CA MET A 58 -20.81 -17.15 8.89
C MET A 58 -22.26 -16.72 9.07
N GLY A 59 -22.74 -15.74 8.30
CA GLY A 59 -24.10 -15.23 8.40
C GLY A 59 -24.36 -14.58 9.76
N LEU A 60 -25.23 -15.18 10.58
CA LEU A 60 -25.57 -14.71 11.91
C LEU A 60 -24.72 -15.45 12.96
N CYS A 61 -24.56 -14.88 14.16
CA CYS A 61 -23.96 -15.63 15.26
C CYS A 61 -24.83 -16.85 15.63
N PRO A 62 -24.34 -17.82 16.42
CA PRO A 62 -25.10 -19.03 16.78
C PRO A 62 -26.49 -18.78 17.39
N MET A 63 -26.71 -17.59 17.95
CA MET A 63 -27.98 -17.17 18.54
C MET A 63 -28.88 -16.37 17.58
N GLY A 64 -28.52 -16.28 16.29
CA GLY A 64 -29.29 -15.57 15.26
C GLY A 64 -29.08 -14.05 15.20
N TYR A 65 -28.07 -13.50 15.87
CA TYR A 65 -27.80 -12.06 15.87
C TYR A 65 -26.78 -11.64 14.80
N LYS A 66 -26.99 -10.46 14.21
CA LYS A 66 -26.10 -9.91 13.17
C LYS A 66 -24.75 -9.48 13.76
N TRP A 67 -23.69 -9.58 12.97
CA TRP A 67 -22.38 -9.04 13.31
C TRP A 67 -22.31 -7.54 13.03
N VAL A 68 -21.76 -6.78 13.99
CA VAL A 68 -21.54 -5.33 13.90
C VAL A 68 -20.07 -5.07 14.17
N ARG A 69 -19.45 -4.23 13.34
CA ARG A 69 -18.04 -3.85 13.53
C ARG A 69 -17.88 -3.08 14.84
N GLN A 70 -16.96 -3.54 15.69
CA GLN A 70 -16.62 -2.88 16.95
C GLN A 70 -15.11 -2.95 17.17
N GLY A 71 -14.44 -1.80 17.12
CA GLY A 71 -12.99 -1.69 17.35
C GLY A 71 -12.19 -2.53 16.35
N ASP A 72 -11.40 -3.47 16.89
CA ASP A 72 -10.54 -4.40 16.17
C ASP A 72 -11.24 -5.72 15.77
N GLY A 73 -12.57 -5.76 15.79
CA GLY A 73 -13.32 -6.94 15.40
C GLY A 73 -14.80 -6.71 15.14
N TYR A 74 -15.59 -7.75 15.32
CA TYR A 74 -17.02 -7.77 15.12
C TYR A 74 -17.70 -8.36 16.35
N ARG A 75 -18.69 -7.65 16.88
CA ARG A 75 -19.54 -8.11 17.98
C ARG A 75 -20.94 -8.37 17.44
N CYS A 76 -21.60 -9.44 17.89
CA CYS A 76 -23.00 -9.65 17.52
C CYS A 76 -23.91 -8.59 18.19
N THR A 77 -25.06 -8.27 17.59
CA THR A 77 -26.01 -7.30 18.18
C THR A 77 -26.56 -7.73 19.54
N GLY A 78 -26.49 -9.03 19.86
CA GLY A 78 -26.82 -9.55 21.19
C GLY A 78 -25.74 -9.32 22.25
N GLY A 79 -24.55 -8.82 21.86
CA GLY A 79 -23.45 -8.49 22.77
C GLY A 79 -22.60 -9.67 23.25
N SER A 80 -23.12 -10.90 23.18
CA SER A 80 -22.49 -12.11 23.76
C SER A 80 -21.33 -12.69 22.95
N HIS A 81 -21.26 -12.46 21.64
CA HIS A 81 -20.23 -13.05 20.78
C HIS A 81 -19.37 -11.97 20.13
N PHE A 82 -18.05 -12.19 20.12
CA PHE A 82 -17.06 -11.31 19.52
C PHE A 82 -16.05 -12.12 18.69
N ILE A 83 -15.65 -11.59 17.53
CA ILE A 83 -14.64 -12.17 16.65
C ILE A 83 -13.64 -11.07 16.30
N SER A 84 -12.35 -11.31 16.51
CA SER A 84 -11.29 -10.36 16.16
C SER A 84 -11.02 -10.35 14.65
N HIS A 85 -10.48 -9.24 14.13
CA HIS A 85 -9.98 -9.17 12.75
C HIS A 85 -8.94 -10.26 12.47
N GLY A 86 -8.10 -10.61 13.45
CA GLY A 86 -7.08 -11.66 13.30
C GLY A 86 -7.65 -13.07 13.14
N ASN A 87 -8.82 -13.36 13.70
CA ASN A 87 -9.51 -14.64 13.45
C ASN A 87 -10.20 -14.67 12.08
N LEU A 88 -10.60 -13.50 11.55
CA LEU A 88 -11.24 -13.38 10.24
C LEU A 88 -10.23 -13.33 9.09
N ALA A 89 -9.02 -12.82 9.29
CA ALA A 89 -8.00 -12.69 8.24
C ALA A 89 -7.13 -13.95 8.01
N GLN A 90 -7.54 -15.11 8.55
CA GLN A 90 -6.76 -16.36 8.57
C GLN A 90 -6.94 -17.28 7.34
#